data_AF-A0A8C5RYE4-F1
#
_entry.id   AF-A0A8C5RYE4-F1
#
_cell.length_a   1.000
_cell.length_b   1.000
_cell.length_c   1.000
_cell.angle_alpha   90.00
_cell.angle_beta   90.00
_cell.angle_gamma   90.00
#
_symmetry.space_group_name_H-M   'P 1'
#
loop_
_entity.id
_entity.type
_entity.pdbx_description
1 polymer ?
#
loop_
_entity_poly.entity_id
_entity_poly.type
_entity_poly.pdbx_seq_one_letter_code
_entity_poly.pdbx_strand_id
1 'polypeptide(L)'
;TRVRLQLQNTRIDPKSAMFTLWKDLPVPFFISFYFLEVMNSKDILLGAKPVVHQRGPYVYREYREKKNITFHKNNTVSFLGYRSFTFQPDRSNGSESDYIMMPNILVLGAAVMLENMPFAMRLTFSSALALFRQSAFMNRTVSEIIWGYNEPFIQFLSSLGVTIGPSSEKFGLFSNLNNSHSGLFTVFTGMDDINKTHMVDSWNGLKEVSYWHSEECNMINGTAGELWPPFMTPSSPMELYAPDACRSLKLSYTQSGNFKGIPVYRYMAPKTLFANGTIYPPNEGFCPCRQSGIQNISSCKFNAPIFISQPHFLNADPVLLDMVDGLHPNEKDHDLFVDIHPVSLSF
;
A
#
# COMPACT_ATOMS: atom_id res chain seq x y z
N THR A 1 -32.45 -4.78 -24.39
CA THR A 1 -31.71 -6.05 -24.56
C THR A 1 -30.23 -5.94 -24.19
N ARG A 2 -29.46 -4.96 -24.71
CA ARG A 2 -28.05 -4.73 -24.32
C ARG A 2 -27.81 -4.37 -22.84
N VAL A 3 -28.58 -3.43 -22.28
CA VAL A 3 -28.46 -3.04 -20.85
C VAL A 3 -28.71 -4.22 -19.91
N ARG A 4 -29.70 -5.09 -20.23
CA ARG A 4 -30.03 -6.26 -19.42
C ARG A 4 -28.91 -7.30 -19.42
N LEU A 5 -28.25 -7.51 -20.56
CA LEU A 5 -27.05 -8.35 -20.68
C LEU A 5 -25.87 -7.74 -19.92
N GLN A 6 -25.68 -6.42 -20.01
CA GLN A 6 -24.66 -5.71 -19.24
C GLN A 6 -24.87 -5.95 -17.74
N LEU A 7 -26.08 -5.73 -17.23
CA LEU A 7 -26.43 -5.94 -15.82
C LEU A 7 -26.20 -7.39 -15.36
N GLN A 8 -26.48 -8.39 -16.20
CA GLN A 8 -26.21 -9.79 -15.88
C GLN A 8 -24.71 -10.09 -15.84
N ASN A 9 -23.92 -9.44 -16.69
CA ASN A 9 -22.48 -9.63 -16.77
C ASN A 9 -21.71 -8.86 -15.69
N THR A 10 -22.34 -7.86 -15.07
CA THR A 10 -21.71 -7.02 -14.04
C THR A 10 -22.09 -7.42 -12.62
N ARG A 11 -23.02 -8.38 -12.42
CA ARG A 11 -23.37 -8.89 -11.09
C ARG A 11 -22.41 -10.00 -10.68
N ILE A 12 -22.14 -10.09 -9.38
CA ILE A 12 -21.45 -11.24 -8.80
C ILE A 12 -22.47 -12.35 -8.54
N ASP A 13 -22.73 -13.15 -9.57
CA ASP A 13 -23.67 -14.28 -9.51
C ASP A 13 -22.92 -15.59 -9.81
N PRO A 14 -22.90 -16.58 -8.90
CA PRO A 14 -22.19 -17.84 -9.11
C PRO A 14 -22.72 -18.65 -10.30
N LYS A 15 -23.92 -18.34 -10.81
CA LYS A 15 -24.50 -18.95 -12.02
C LYS A 15 -24.08 -18.25 -13.31
N SER A 16 -23.47 -17.07 -13.22
CA SER A 16 -23.01 -16.29 -14.37
C SER A 16 -21.65 -16.78 -14.86
N ALA A 17 -21.45 -16.80 -16.19
CA ALA A 17 -20.15 -17.09 -16.79
C ALA A 17 -19.05 -16.08 -16.35
N MET A 18 -19.45 -14.86 -15.97
CA MET A 18 -18.54 -13.82 -15.50
C MET A 18 -17.98 -14.09 -14.09
N PHE A 19 -18.58 -15.00 -13.32
CA PHE A 19 -18.12 -15.32 -11.98
C PHE A 19 -16.70 -15.91 -11.98
N THR A 20 -16.37 -16.73 -12.98
CA THR A 20 -15.02 -17.30 -13.12
C THR A 20 -13.99 -16.19 -13.32
N LEU A 21 -14.30 -15.18 -14.14
CA LEU A 21 -13.42 -14.04 -14.38
C LEU A 21 -13.31 -13.12 -13.17
N TRP A 22 -14.39 -12.98 -12.40
CA TRP A 22 -14.37 -12.25 -11.13
C TRP A 22 -13.50 -12.94 -10.08
N LYS A 23 -13.57 -14.28 -10.02
CA LYS A 23 -12.80 -15.12 -9.11
C LYS A 23 -11.30 -15.12 -9.44
N ASP A 24 -10.98 -15.23 -10.72
CA ASP A 24 -9.61 -15.27 -11.25
C ASP A 24 -9.52 -14.33 -12.46
N LEU A 25 -8.88 -13.17 -12.24
CA LEU A 25 -8.81 -12.12 -13.25
C LEU A 25 -7.81 -12.51 -14.33
N PRO A 26 -8.21 -12.60 -15.62
CA PRO A 26 -7.34 -13.07 -16.70
C PRO A 26 -6.28 -12.03 -17.13
N VAL A 27 -6.22 -10.87 -16.47
CA VAL A 27 -5.35 -9.75 -16.84
C VAL A 27 -4.04 -9.86 -16.05
N PRO A 28 -2.87 -9.73 -16.71
CA PRO A 28 -1.60 -9.77 -16.00
C PRO A 28 -1.40 -8.47 -15.19
N PHE A 29 -1.35 -8.59 -13.87
CA PHE A 29 -0.92 -7.52 -12.98
C PHE A 29 0.60 -7.54 -12.83
N PHE A 30 1.20 -6.36 -12.72
CA PHE A 30 2.62 -6.21 -12.44
C PHE A 30 2.81 -5.19 -11.32
N ILE A 31 3.74 -5.49 -10.42
CA ILE A 31 4.26 -4.54 -9.43
C ILE A 31 5.73 -4.28 -9.76
N SER A 32 6.12 -3.01 -9.75
CA SER A 32 7.49 -2.58 -10.01
C SER A 32 8.04 -1.90 -8.76
N PHE A 33 9.13 -2.43 -8.22
CA PHE A 33 9.81 -1.84 -7.08
C PHE A 33 10.95 -0.95 -7.53
N TYR A 34 11.04 0.23 -6.92
CA TYR A 34 12.13 1.18 -7.09
C TYR A 34 12.68 1.50 -5.71
N PHE A 35 14.00 1.43 -5.55
CA PHE A 35 14.67 1.71 -4.28
C PHE A 35 15.48 2.99 -4.38
N LEU A 36 15.45 3.80 -3.33
CA LEU A 36 16.35 4.95 -3.19
C LEU A 36 17.61 4.47 -2.46
N GLU A 37 18.62 4.09 -3.24
CA GLU A 37 19.91 3.63 -2.73
C GLU A 37 20.69 4.81 -2.13
N VAL A 38 21.19 4.64 -0.90
CA VAL A 38 21.95 5.67 -0.18
C VAL A 38 23.41 5.64 -0.62
N MET A 39 23.90 6.76 -1.14
CA MET A 39 25.24 6.86 -1.73
C MET A 39 26.32 7.28 -0.72
N ASN A 40 25.95 7.95 0.37
CA ASN A 40 26.87 8.57 1.32
C ASN A 40 26.57 8.20 2.79
N SER A 41 26.26 6.93 3.06
CA SER A 41 25.87 6.45 4.41
C SER A 41 26.84 6.82 5.54
N LYS A 42 28.15 6.79 5.28
CA LYS A 42 29.18 7.17 6.26
C LYS A 42 29.14 8.66 6.60
N ASP A 43 28.90 9.52 5.62
CA ASP A 43 28.86 10.97 5.82
C ASP A 43 27.57 11.39 6.52
N ILE A 44 26.45 10.68 6.26
CA ILE A 44 25.18 10.91 6.96
C ILE A 44 25.36 10.68 8.47
N LEU A 45 26.14 9.67 8.88
CA LEU A 45 26.44 9.43 10.30
C LEU A 45 27.25 10.58 10.93
N LEU A 46 27.91 11.40 10.13
CA LEU A 46 28.64 12.60 10.56
C LEU A 46 27.79 13.88 10.44
N GLY A 47 26.52 13.76 10.05
CA GLY A 47 25.58 14.87 9.91
C GLY A 47 25.46 15.45 8.49
N ALA A 48 26.04 14.80 7.47
CA ALA A 48 25.86 15.23 6.09
C ALA A 48 24.43 14.95 5.59
N LYS A 49 24.00 15.73 4.60
CA LYS A 49 22.72 15.53 3.92
C LYS A 49 22.72 14.19 3.15
N PRO A 50 21.64 13.38 3.22
CA PRO A 50 21.52 12.17 2.42
C PRO A 50 21.51 12.43 0.92
N VAL A 51 22.30 11.66 0.17
CA VAL A 51 22.30 11.60 -1.29
C VAL A 51 21.81 10.22 -1.70
N VAL A 52 20.75 10.18 -2.50
CA VAL A 52 20.15 8.92 -2.98
C VAL A 52 20.17 8.79 -4.49
N HIS A 53 20.18 7.55 -4.97
CA HIS A 53 20.02 7.21 -6.37
C HIS A 53 18.92 6.17 -6.55
N GLN A 54 17.98 6.41 -7.47
CA GLN A 54 16.90 5.46 -7.73
C GLN A 54 17.41 4.24 -8.51
N ARG A 55 17.21 3.03 -7.95
CA ARG A 55 17.51 1.74 -8.55
C ARG A 55 16.22 1.00 -8.87
N GLY A 56 16.07 0.54 -10.11
CA GLY A 56 14.91 -0.21 -10.58
C GLY A 56 14.60 0.02 -12.07
N PRO A 57 13.44 -0.47 -12.55
CA PRO A 57 12.48 -1.27 -11.80
C PRO A 57 12.97 -2.71 -11.53
N TYR A 58 12.53 -3.27 -10.39
CA TYR A 58 12.50 -4.70 -10.13
C TYR A 58 11.05 -5.17 -10.24
N VAL A 59 10.72 -5.88 -11.31
CA VAL A 59 9.33 -6.17 -11.71
C VAL A 59 8.93 -7.57 -11.31
N TYR A 60 7.76 -7.69 -10.69
CA TYR A 60 7.12 -8.96 -10.39
C TYR A 60 5.77 -9.01 -11.09
N ARG A 61 5.47 -10.15 -11.71
CA ARG A 61 4.10 -10.50 -12.11
C ARG A 61 3.33 -10.85 -10.86
N GLU A 62 2.18 -10.23 -10.70
CA GLU A 62 1.25 -10.46 -9.62
C GLU A 62 0.08 -11.32 -10.13
N TYR A 63 -0.21 -12.41 -9.42
CA TYR A 63 -1.40 -13.23 -9.64
C TYR A 63 -2.40 -12.97 -8.51
N ARG A 64 -3.67 -12.80 -8.86
CA ARG A 64 -4.75 -12.50 -7.91
C ARG A 64 -5.87 -13.53 -8.03
N GLU A 65 -6.15 -14.24 -6.95
CA GLU A 65 -7.19 -15.28 -6.91
C GLU A 65 -8.08 -15.10 -5.68
N LYS A 66 -9.40 -15.13 -5.86
CA LYS A 66 -10.37 -15.11 -4.75
C LYS A 66 -10.66 -16.53 -4.25
N LYS A 67 -10.41 -16.77 -2.96
CA LYS A 67 -10.65 -18.05 -2.27
C LYS A 67 -11.65 -17.89 -1.11
N ASN A 68 -12.10 -19.02 -0.58
CA ASN A 68 -13.04 -19.10 0.55
C ASN A 68 -14.32 -18.26 0.34
N ILE A 69 -14.87 -18.34 -0.87
CA ILE A 69 -15.99 -17.51 -1.31
C ILE A 69 -17.28 -18.00 -0.65
N THR A 70 -17.98 -17.12 0.08
CA THR A 70 -19.25 -17.41 0.76
C THR A 70 -20.30 -16.36 0.40
N PHE A 71 -21.43 -16.79 -0.16
CA PHE A 71 -22.55 -15.91 -0.48
C PHE A 71 -23.55 -15.83 0.68
N HIS A 72 -24.11 -14.65 0.90
CA HIS A 72 -25.00 -14.36 2.02
C HIS A 72 -26.40 -13.97 1.55
N LYS A 73 -27.40 -14.14 2.44
CA LYS A 73 -28.81 -13.83 2.14
C LYS A 73 -29.07 -12.32 1.95
N ASN A 74 -28.19 -11.45 2.45
CA ASN A 74 -28.27 -10.00 2.31
C ASN A 74 -27.63 -9.48 1.01
N ASN A 75 -27.51 -10.31 -0.03
CA ASN A 75 -26.90 -9.96 -1.31
C ASN A 75 -25.44 -9.50 -1.23
N THR A 76 -24.69 -9.99 -0.24
CA THR A 76 -23.24 -9.80 -0.14
C THR A 76 -22.49 -11.12 -0.37
N VAL A 77 -21.19 -11.01 -0.65
CA VAL A 77 -20.28 -12.13 -0.81
C VAL A 77 -18.97 -11.84 -0.06
N SER A 78 -18.51 -12.81 0.73
CA SER A 78 -17.22 -12.75 1.42
C SER A 78 -16.17 -13.57 0.69
N PHE A 79 -14.93 -13.08 0.62
CA PHE A 79 -13.80 -13.80 0.02
C PHE A 79 -12.45 -13.33 0.58
N LEU A 80 -11.44 -14.18 0.43
CA LEU A 80 -10.03 -13.85 0.67
C LEU A 80 -9.35 -13.63 -0.69
N GLY A 81 -8.82 -12.42 -0.92
CA GLY A 81 -8.05 -12.09 -2.12
C GLY A 81 -6.59 -12.49 -1.95
N TYR A 82 -6.21 -13.64 -2.51
CA TYR A 82 -4.83 -14.13 -2.47
C TYR A 82 -3.98 -13.47 -3.54
N ARG A 83 -2.77 -13.07 -3.17
CA ARG A 83 -1.78 -12.44 -4.05
C ARG A 83 -0.51 -13.28 -4.06
N SER A 84 0.03 -13.55 -5.23
CA SER A 84 1.34 -14.19 -5.37
C SER A 84 2.19 -13.47 -6.40
N PHE A 85 3.51 -13.51 -6.20
CA PHE A 85 4.45 -12.71 -6.96
C PHE A 85 5.51 -13.58 -7.59
N THR A 86 5.80 -13.35 -8.87
CA THR A 86 6.85 -14.03 -9.62
C THR A 86 7.73 -13.01 -10.30
N PHE A 87 9.02 -13.01 -9.99
CA PHE A 87 9.97 -12.06 -10.57
C PHE A 87 10.01 -12.16 -12.10
N GLN A 88 10.19 -11.03 -12.78
CA GLN A 88 10.23 -10.90 -14.24
C GLN A 88 11.58 -10.30 -14.65
N PRO A 89 12.62 -11.13 -14.85
CA PRO A 89 13.96 -10.66 -15.20
C PRO A 89 13.98 -9.85 -16.51
N ASP A 90 13.16 -10.23 -17.49
CA ASP A 90 13.04 -9.58 -18.81
C ASP A 90 12.44 -8.16 -18.76
N ARG A 91 11.81 -7.81 -17.64
CA ARG A 91 11.19 -6.49 -17.39
C ARG A 91 11.91 -5.69 -16.33
N SER A 92 12.94 -6.26 -15.72
CA SER A 92 13.68 -5.65 -14.61
C SER A 92 15.03 -5.12 -15.09
N ASN A 93 15.49 -4.03 -14.47
CA ASN A 93 16.79 -3.43 -14.78
C ASN A 93 17.93 -3.98 -13.90
N GLY A 94 17.71 -5.14 -13.27
CA GLY A 94 18.59 -5.74 -12.28
C GLY A 94 18.08 -7.11 -11.82
N SER A 95 18.82 -7.75 -10.92
CA SER A 95 18.47 -9.06 -10.34
C SER A 95 17.95 -8.91 -8.92
N GLU A 96 17.15 -9.87 -8.44
CA GLU A 96 16.77 -9.95 -7.02
C GLU A 96 17.98 -10.09 -6.06
N SER A 97 19.13 -10.51 -6.60
CA SER A 97 20.41 -10.61 -5.89
C SER A 97 21.19 -9.29 -5.83
N ASP A 98 20.71 -8.23 -6.46
CA ASP A 98 21.38 -6.92 -6.41
C ASP A 98 21.35 -6.38 -4.98
N TYR A 99 22.51 -5.94 -4.50
CA TYR A 99 22.63 -5.31 -3.20
C TYR A 99 22.22 -3.84 -3.27
N ILE A 100 21.43 -3.39 -2.30
CA ILE A 100 21.00 -2.01 -2.15
C ILE A 100 21.34 -1.53 -0.74
N MET A 101 22.03 -0.40 -0.66
CA MET A 101 22.27 0.28 0.61
C MET A 101 21.08 1.17 0.97
N MET A 102 20.47 0.93 2.13
CA MET A 102 19.32 1.70 2.60
C MET A 102 19.32 1.86 4.13
N PRO A 103 18.54 2.79 4.70
CA PRO A 103 18.39 2.88 6.15
C PRO A 103 17.93 1.54 6.74
N ASN A 104 18.51 1.13 7.86
CA ASN A 104 18.14 -0.09 8.55
C ASN A 104 16.82 0.13 9.30
N ILE A 105 15.71 -0.16 8.61
CA ILE A 105 14.35 0.13 9.09
C ILE A 105 14.08 -0.54 10.45
N LEU A 106 14.57 -1.76 10.67
CA LEU A 106 14.39 -2.47 11.93
C LEU A 106 15.09 -1.73 13.08
N VAL A 107 16.36 -1.35 12.90
CA VAL A 107 17.16 -0.67 13.92
C VAL A 107 16.63 0.74 14.19
N LEU A 108 16.34 1.51 13.14
CA LEU A 108 15.82 2.87 13.27
C LEU A 108 14.42 2.87 13.88
N GLY A 109 13.57 1.92 13.48
CA GLY A 109 12.26 1.73 14.09
C GLY A 109 12.35 1.43 15.59
N ALA A 110 13.22 0.50 15.97
CA ALA A 110 13.44 0.15 17.37
C ALA A 110 14.01 1.31 18.18
N ALA A 111 14.94 2.07 17.61
CA ALA A 111 15.54 3.23 18.27
C ALA A 111 14.49 4.29 18.62
N VAL A 112 13.56 4.60 17.69
CA VAL A 112 12.46 5.54 17.95
C VAL A 112 11.50 5.00 19.03
N MET A 113 11.15 3.71 18.97
CA MET A 113 10.24 3.11 19.97
C MET A 113 10.85 3.05 21.37
N LEU A 114 12.19 2.97 21.48
CA LEU A 114 12.93 2.89 22.74
C LEU A 114 13.49 4.23 23.22
N GLU A 115 13.31 5.33 22.46
CA GLU A 115 13.92 6.63 22.73
C GLU A 115 13.57 7.17 24.14
N ASN A 116 12.31 6.98 24.53
CA ASN A 116 11.75 7.45 25.81
C ASN A 116 11.84 6.42 26.95
N MET A 117 12.49 5.27 26.73
CA MET A 117 12.63 4.24 27.77
C MET A 117 13.68 4.63 28.83
N PRO A 118 13.61 4.04 30.04
CA PRO A 118 14.61 4.26 31.09
C PRO A 118 16.05 4.06 30.61
N PHE A 119 16.98 4.84 31.19
CA PHE A 119 18.39 4.83 30.79
C PHE A 119 19.01 3.43 30.73
N ALA A 120 18.71 2.56 31.70
CA ALA A 120 19.20 1.19 31.72
C ALA A 120 18.77 0.38 30.49
N MET A 121 17.51 0.51 30.04
CA MET A 121 17.03 -0.17 28.83
C MET A 121 17.70 0.38 27.57
N ARG A 122 17.91 1.71 27.50
CA ARG A 122 18.64 2.34 26.39
C ARG A 122 20.08 1.86 26.32
N LEU A 123 20.76 1.71 27.47
CA LEU A 123 22.10 1.14 27.54
C LEU A 123 22.14 -0.33 27.10
N THR A 124 21.15 -1.14 27.52
CA THR A 124 21.00 -2.53 27.07
C THR A 124 20.81 -2.61 25.56
N PHE A 125 19.93 -1.77 25.00
CA PHE A 125 19.71 -1.67 23.55
C PHE A 125 21.00 -1.29 22.81
N SER A 126 21.71 -0.25 23.24
CA SER A 126 22.98 0.18 22.64
C SER A 126 24.04 -0.93 22.68
N SER A 127 24.13 -1.67 23.79
CA SER A 127 25.04 -2.81 23.92
C SER A 127 24.66 -3.95 22.98
N ALA A 128 23.36 -4.21 22.83
CA ALA A 128 22.85 -5.21 21.90
C ALA A 128 23.13 -4.84 20.44
N LEU A 129 23.01 -3.57 20.04
CA LEU A 129 23.39 -3.15 18.69
C LEU A 129 24.84 -3.53 18.35
N ALA A 130 25.78 -3.32 19.29
CA ALA A 130 27.16 -3.74 19.11
C ALA A 130 27.32 -5.27 19.07
N LEU A 131 26.64 -6.00 19.97
CA LEU A 131 26.68 -7.46 20.05
C LEU A 131 26.18 -8.12 18.76
N PHE A 132 25.04 -7.65 18.23
CA PHE A 132 24.43 -8.14 17.00
C PHE A 132 25.01 -7.49 15.73
N ARG A 133 26.01 -6.61 15.86
CA ARG A 133 26.66 -5.88 14.76
C ARG A 133 25.66 -5.10 13.90
N GLN A 134 24.66 -4.53 14.54
CA GLN A 134 23.64 -3.71 13.90
C GLN A 134 24.16 -2.30 13.65
N SER A 135 23.75 -1.71 12.53
CA SER A 135 24.12 -0.34 12.14
C SER A 135 22.91 0.42 11.60
N ALA A 136 22.99 1.75 11.54
CA ALA A 136 21.90 2.61 11.07
C ALA A 136 21.54 2.40 9.58
N PHE A 137 22.46 1.81 8.81
CA PHE A 137 22.24 1.43 7.41
C PHE A 137 22.38 -0.08 7.26
N MET A 138 21.69 -0.64 6.28
CA MET A 138 21.82 -2.02 5.89
C MET A 138 22.16 -2.11 4.41
N ASN A 139 22.96 -3.10 4.06
CA ASN A 139 23.26 -3.44 2.67
C ASN A 139 22.76 -4.87 2.43
N ARG A 140 21.66 -5.00 1.69
CA ARG A 140 20.92 -6.26 1.53
C ARG A 140 20.47 -6.42 0.10
N THR A 141 20.21 -7.66 -0.29
CA THR A 141 19.69 -7.95 -1.63
C THR A 141 18.25 -7.45 -1.78
N VAL A 142 17.85 -7.16 -3.02
CA VAL A 142 16.46 -6.78 -3.33
C VAL A 142 15.46 -7.82 -2.81
N SER A 143 15.75 -9.12 -2.97
CA SER A 143 14.89 -10.19 -2.46
C SER A 143 14.73 -10.14 -0.95
N GLU A 144 15.82 -9.94 -0.21
CA GLU A 144 15.80 -9.83 1.26
C GLU A 144 15.03 -8.58 1.72
N ILE A 145 15.17 -7.45 1.03
CA ILE A 145 14.46 -6.21 1.39
C ILE A 145 12.94 -6.37 1.20
N ILE A 146 12.51 -6.95 0.07
CA ILE A 146 11.09 -7.11 -0.25
C ILE A 146 10.47 -8.25 0.56
N TRP A 147 10.97 -9.47 0.38
CA TRP A 147 10.32 -10.70 0.88
C TRP A 147 10.78 -11.10 2.28
N GLY A 148 11.92 -10.58 2.70
CA GLY A 148 12.43 -10.67 4.04
C GLY A 148 13.64 -11.57 4.20
N TYR A 149 14.36 -11.35 5.30
CA TYR A 149 15.52 -12.12 5.73
C TYR A 149 15.37 -12.50 7.20
N ASN A 150 16.05 -13.58 7.62
CA ASN A 150 16.10 -13.98 9.01
C ASN A 150 16.98 -12.99 9.80
N GLU A 151 16.45 -12.44 10.88
CA GLU A 151 17.15 -11.44 11.68
C GLU A 151 17.07 -11.78 13.17
N PRO A 152 18.14 -12.36 13.75
CA PRO A 152 18.19 -12.73 15.16
C PRO A 152 17.93 -11.56 16.11
N PHE A 153 18.21 -10.32 15.68
CA PHE A 153 17.96 -9.13 16.48
C PHE A 153 16.47 -8.94 16.82
N ILE A 154 15.54 -9.45 16.00
CA ILE A 154 14.09 -9.36 16.26
C ILE A 154 13.70 -10.07 17.56
N GLN A 155 14.32 -11.21 17.86
CA GLN A 155 14.02 -11.95 19.10
C GLN A 155 14.45 -11.16 20.34
N PHE A 156 15.60 -10.48 20.25
CA PHE A 156 16.03 -9.56 21.31
C PHE A 156 15.04 -8.39 21.46
N LEU A 157 14.62 -7.75 20.36
CA LEU A 157 13.63 -6.66 20.41
C LEU A 157 12.31 -7.13 21.05
N SER A 158 11.85 -8.33 20.70
CA SER A 158 10.65 -8.94 21.27
C SER A 158 10.78 -9.13 22.78
N SER A 159 11.97 -9.49 23.28
CA SER A 159 12.24 -9.61 24.73
C SER A 159 12.16 -8.27 25.48
N LEU A 160 12.32 -7.14 24.76
CA LEU A 160 12.12 -5.79 25.30
C LEU A 160 10.68 -5.28 25.10
N GLY A 161 9.77 -6.11 24.58
CA GLY A 161 8.40 -5.71 24.26
C GLY A 161 8.28 -4.87 22.98
N VAL A 162 9.32 -4.81 22.15
CA VAL A 162 9.31 -4.10 20.86
C VAL A 162 8.94 -5.08 19.75
N THR A 163 7.85 -4.78 19.04
CA THR A 163 7.40 -5.56 17.87
C THR A 163 7.53 -4.70 16.62
N ILE A 164 8.31 -5.15 15.65
CA ILE A 164 8.48 -4.46 14.36
C ILE A 164 8.27 -5.48 13.25
N GLY A 165 7.21 -5.28 12.47
CA GLY A 165 6.82 -6.20 11.40
C GLY A 165 5.94 -7.36 11.89
N PRO A 166 5.49 -8.21 10.95
CA PRO A 166 4.46 -9.22 11.21
C PRO A 166 5.00 -10.54 11.78
N SER A 167 6.32 -10.71 11.90
CA SER A 167 6.97 -11.96 12.31
C SER A 167 8.05 -11.70 13.35
N SER A 168 8.22 -12.64 14.27
CA SER A 168 9.30 -12.66 15.27
C SER A 168 10.65 -13.16 14.73
N GLU A 169 10.70 -13.63 13.47
CA GLU A 169 11.89 -14.26 12.89
C GLU A 169 12.38 -13.57 11.61
N LYS A 170 11.45 -13.05 10.79
CA LYS A 170 11.76 -12.44 9.50
C LYS A 170 11.38 -10.98 9.47
N PHE A 171 12.29 -10.15 8.93
CA PHE A 171 12.01 -8.76 8.60
C PHE A 171 12.08 -8.56 7.09
N GLY A 172 11.07 -7.92 6.52
CA GLY A 172 10.99 -7.54 5.10
C GLY A 172 9.76 -6.66 4.87
N LEU A 173 9.84 -5.73 3.92
CA LEU A 173 8.79 -4.73 3.68
C LEU A 173 7.45 -5.36 3.28
N PHE A 174 7.51 -6.43 2.49
CA PHE A 174 6.38 -7.22 2.00
C PHE A 174 6.48 -8.66 2.52
N SER A 175 7.13 -8.86 3.67
CA SER A 175 7.19 -10.16 4.33
C SER A 175 5.78 -10.71 4.56
N ASN A 176 5.61 -12.00 4.32
CA ASN A 176 4.32 -12.71 4.42
C ASN A 176 3.23 -12.24 3.44
N LEU A 177 3.51 -11.38 2.44
CA LEU A 177 2.52 -11.02 1.41
C LEU A 177 2.48 -11.98 0.23
N ASN A 178 3.56 -12.72 -0.03
CA ASN A 178 3.58 -13.70 -1.11
C ASN A 178 2.76 -14.94 -0.75
N ASN A 179 1.82 -15.32 -1.63
CA ASN A 179 0.85 -16.40 -1.42
C ASN A 179 -0.05 -16.19 -0.19
N SER A 180 -0.36 -14.95 0.16
CA SER A 180 -1.26 -14.61 1.27
C SER A 180 -2.34 -13.62 0.84
N HIS A 181 -3.15 -13.15 1.80
CA HIS A 181 -4.26 -12.24 1.57
C HIS A 181 -4.26 -11.10 2.60
N SER A 182 -4.76 -9.92 2.21
CA SER A 182 -4.83 -8.74 3.08
C SER A 182 -6.11 -8.69 3.94
N GLY A 183 -6.65 -9.84 4.33
CA GLY A 183 -7.90 -9.97 5.11
C GLY A 183 -9.14 -10.42 4.32
N LEU A 184 -10.27 -10.56 5.02
CA LEU A 184 -11.57 -11.00 4.51
C LEU A 184 -12.40 -9.80 4.07
N PHE A 185 -12.65 -9.69 2.76
CA PHE A 185 -13.55 -8.69 2.22
C PHE A 185 -14.95 -9.27 2.10
N THR A 186 -15.94 -8.51 2.57
CA THR A 186 -17.36 -8.72 2.26
C THR A 186 -17.84 -7.57 1.39
N VAL A 187 -18.31 -7.87 0.18
CA VAL A 187 -18.73 -6.86 -0.80
C VAL A 187 -20.17 -7.10 -1.26
N PHE A 188 -20.84 -6.06 -1.71
CA PHE A 188 -22.16 -6.20 -2.33
C PHE A 188 -22.05 -6.86 -3.71
N THR A 189 -22.99 -7.77 -4.00
CA THR A 189 -23.03 -8.55 -5.25
C THR A 189 -23.66 -7.81 -6.42
N GLY A 190 -24.42 -6.73 -6.16
CA GLY A 190 -25.19 -6.01 -7.17
C GLY A 190 -26.54 -6.65 -7.52
N MET A 191 -26.97 -7.69 -6.79
CA MET A 191 -28.23 -8.40 -7.03
C MET A 191 -29.45 -7.54 -6.70
N ASP A 192 -29.37 -6.75 -5.63
CA ASP A 192 -30.35 -5.75 -5.22
C ASP A 192 -30.17 -4.43 -5.97
N ASP A 193 -28.99 -3.83 -5.88
CA ASP A 193 -28.65 -2.55 -6.49
C ASP A 193 -27.29 -2.64 -7.20
N ILE A 194 -27.31 -2.50 -8.52
CA ILE A 194 -26.09 -2.63 -9.34
C ILE A 194 -25.08 -1.52 -9.03
N ASN A 195 -25.54 -0.35 -8.56
CA ASN A 195 -24.65 0.76 -8.21
C ASN A 195 -23.81 0.46 -6.97
N LYS A 196 -24.13 -0.59 -6.22
CA LYS A 196 -23.36 -1.06 -5.06
C LYS A 196 -22.41 -2.20 -5.38
N THR A 197 -22.46 -2.80 -6.56
CA THR A 197 -21.59 -3.95 -6.90
C THR A 197 -20.13 -3.65 -6.58
N HIS A 198 -19.44 -4.57 -5.90
CA HIS A 198 -18.04 -4.45 -5.44
C HIS A 198 -17.77 -3.45 -4.32
N MET A 199 -18.74 -2.63 -3.92
CA MET A 199 -18.60 -1.79 -2.73
C MET A 199 -18.41 -2.67 -1.51
N VAL A 200 -17.49 -2.29 -0.64
CA VAL A 200 -17.18 -3.01 0.59
C VAL A 200 -18.31 -2.77 1.59
N ASP A 201 -18.89 -3.85 2.13
CA ASP A 201 -19.77 -3.80 3.30
C ASP A 201 -18.95 -3.92 4.60
N SER A 202 -17.92 -4.77 4.59
CA SER A 202 -16.98 -4.90 5.70
C SER A 202 -15.63 -5.51 5.29
N TRP A 203 -14.60 -5.21 6.07
CA TRP A 203 -13.29 -5.84 6.01
C TRP A 203 -12.96 -6.46 7.37
N ASN A 204 -12.65 -7.77 7.40
CA ASN A 204 -12.50 -8.55 8.64
C ASN A 204 -13.71 -8.42 9.60
N GLY A 205 -14.91 -8.24 9.05
CA GLY A 205 -16.14 -8.02 9.82
C GLY A 205 -16.31 -6.60 10.37
N LEU A 206 -15.35 -5.71 10.11
CA LEU A 206 -15.39 -4.30 10.54
C LEU A 206 -15.92 -3.40 9.41
N LYS A 207 -16.68 -2.38 9.78
CA LYS A 207 -17.14 -1.30 8.87
C LYS A 207 -16.29 -0.04 8.98
N GLU A 208 -15.54 0.06 10.07
CA GLU A 208 -14.57 1.10 10.35
C GLU A 208 -13.34 0.47 11.02
N VAL A 209 -12.17 1.06 10.80
CA VAL A 209 -10.96 0.73 11.54
C VAL A 209 -10.87 1.55 12.81
N SER A 210 -9.85 1.32 13.63
CA SER A 210 -9.62 2.06 14.88
C SER A 210 -8.21 2.67 14.92
N TYR A 211 -7.69 3.03 13.75
CA TYR A 211 -6.32 3.52 13.59
C TYR A 211 -6.19 5.04 13.71
N TRP A 212 -7.28 5.77 13.50
CA TRP A 212 -7.31 7.21 13.29
C TRP A 212 -8.15 7.93 14.36
N HIS A 213 -8.02 9.26 14.44
CA HIS A 213 -8.57 10.08 15.52
C HIS A 213 -9.98 10.63 15.28
N SER A 214 -10.61 10.29 14.14
CA SER A 214 -11.99 10.67 13.80
C SER A 214 -12.73 9.49 13.20
N GLU A 215 -14.05 9.46 13.36
CA GLU A 215 -14.93 8.44 12.75
C GLU A 215 -14.79 8.42 11.22
N GLU A 216 -14.78 9.58 10.57
CA GLU A 216 -14.72 9.68 9.11
C GLU A 216 -13.43 9.08 8.53
N CYS A 217 -12.28 9.34 9.15
CA CYS A 217 -10.99 8.77 8.75
C CYS A 217 -10.90 7.26 8.96
N ASN A 218 -11.68 6.73 9.90
CA ASN A 218 -11.77 5.30 10.21
C ASN A 218 -12.72 4.54 9.28
N MET A 219 -13.59 5.22 8.52
CA MET A 219 -14.55 4.55 7.64
C MET A 219 -13.88 3.70 6.55
N ILE A 220 -14.40 2.50 6.33
CA ILE A 220 -14.04 1.63 5.20
C ILE A 220 -14.98 1.95 4.04
N ASN A 221 -14.53 2.86 3.17
CA ASN A 221 -15.27 3.34 2.01
C ASN A 221 -14.73 2.80 0.68
N GLY A 222 -15.62 2.72 -0.31
CA GLY A 222 -15.29 2.36 -1.68
C GLY A 222 -15.29 0.85 -1.96
N THR A 223 -14.49 0.44 -2.94
CA THR A 223 -14.33 -0.97 -3.31
C THR A 223 -13.02 -1.56 -2.76
N ALA A 224 -12.76 -2.83 -3.05
CA ALA A 224 -11.48 -3.47 -2.74
C ALA A 224 -10.33 -3.05 -3.70
N GLY A 225 -10.56 -2.10 -4.61
CA GLY A 225 -9.53 -1.54 -5.50
C GLY A 225 -9.22 -2.36 -6.77
N GLU A 226 -10.03 -3.37 -7.09
CA GLU A 226 -9.89 -4.17 -8.32
C GLU A 226 -10.96 -3.84 -9.37
N LEU A 227 -12.20 -3.72 -8.92
CA LEU A 227 -13.39 -3.52 -9.75
C LEU A 227 -14.27 -2.45 -9.09
N TRP A 228 -15.01 -1.70 -9.91
CA TRP A 228 -15.95 -0.68 -9.47
C TRP A 228 -17.36 -0.95 -10.03
N PRO A 229 -18.41 -0.33 -9.46
CA PRO A 229 -19.74 -0.39 -10.03
C PRO A 229 -19.75 0.00 -11.52
N PRO A 230 -20.62 -0.60 -12.35
CA PRO A 230 -20.75 -0.21 -13.75
C PRO A 230 -21.47 1.14 -13.89
N PHE A 231 -21.45 1.71 -15.10
CA PHE A 231 -22.13 2.98 -15.43
C PHE A 231 -21.58 4.19 -14.67
N MET A 232 -20.27 4.19 -14.40
CA MET A 232 -19.57 5.32 -13.78
C MET A 232 -19.67 6.56 -14.67
N THR A 233 -19.86 7.71 -14.03
CA THR A 233 -19.89 9.05 -14.63
C THR A 233 -18.73 9.87 -14.07
N PRO A 234 -18.29 10.97 -14.71
CA PRO A 234 -17.26 11.84 -14.15
C PRO A 234 -17.55 12.36 -12.73
N SER A 235 -18.82 12.43 -12.33
CA SER A 235 -19.25 12.81 -10.98
C SER A 235 -19.32 11.64 -9.99
N SER A 236 -19.14 10.40 -10.46
CA SER A 236 -19.20 9.22 -9.60
C SER A 236 -18.00 9.21 -8.63
N PRO A 237 -18.21 8.90 -7.34
CA PRO A 237 -17.10 8.80 -6.39
C PRO A 237 -16.23 7.58 -6.72
N MET A 238 -14.92 7.79 -6.81
CA MET A 238 -13.95 6.72 -7.02
C MET A 238 -13.18 6.51 -5.73
N GLU A 239 -13.64 5.57 -4.91
CA GLU A 239 -13.07 5.29 -3.60
C GLU A 239 -12.65 3.81 -3.52
N LEU A 240 -11.59 3.55 -2.76
CA LEU A 240 -11.15 2.19 -2.46
C LEU A 240 -10.58 2.12 -1.05
N TYR A 241 -10.82 1.00 -0.37
CA TYR A 241 -10.16 0.71 0.90
C TYR A 241 -8.87 -0.07 0.64
N ALA A 242 -7.74 0.48 1.07
CA ALA A 242 -6.42 -0.12 0.90
C ALA A 242 -5.87 -0.55 2.28
N PRO A 243 -5.97 -1.84 2.67
CA PRO A 243 -5.40 -2.32 3.93
C PRO A 243 -3.91 -2.00 4.09
N ASP A 244 -3.16 -2.01 2.98
CA ASP A 244 -1.73 -1.74 2.97
C ASP A 244 -1.40 -0.27 3.31
N ALA A 245 -2.29 0.66 2.93
CA ALA A 245 -2.21 2.10 3.25
C ALA A 245 -3.01 2.48 4.51
N CYS A 246 -3.70 1.52 5.13
CA CYS A 246 -4.44 1.66 6.39
C CYS A 246 -5.60 2.66 6.37
N ARG A 247 -6.11 3.02 5.19
CA ARG A 247 -7.25 3.94 5.04
C ARG A 247 -7.96 3.73 3.71
N SER A 248 -9.14 4.33 3.60
CA SER A 248 -9.76 4.56 2.30
C SER A 248 -9.09 5.71 1.55
N LEU A 249 -8.91 5.52 0.25
CA LEU A 249 -8.36 6.49 -0.69
C LEU A 249 -9.47 6.94 -1.64
N LYS A 250 -9.49 8.23 -1.93
CA LYS A 250 -10.44 8.85 -2.85
C LYS A 250 -9.71 9.45 -4.04
N LEU A 251 -10.11 9.05 -5.24
CA LEU A 251 -9.61 9.57 -6.50
C LEU A 251 -10.68 10.47 -7.14
N SER A 252 -10.22 11.45 -7.91
CA SER A 252 -11.09 12.42 -8.59
C SER A 252 -10.96 12.30 -10.10
N TYR A 253 -12.08 12.40 -10.81
CA TYR A 253 -12.07 12.44 -12.27
C TYR A 253 -11.19 13.60 -12.74
N THR A 254 -10.34 13.32 -13.71
CA THR A 254 -9.45 14.32 -14.31
C THR A 254 -9.78 14.52 -15.78
N GLN A 255 -9.85 13.44 -16.56
CA GLN A 255 -10.06 13.53 -18.00
C GLN A 255 -10.65 12.25 -18.59
N SER A 256 -11.27 12.38 -19.76
CA SER A 256 -11.63 11.25 -20.61
C SER A 256 -10.48 10.91 -21.55
N GLY A 257 -10.30 9.64 -21.85
CA GLY A 257 -9.20 9.15 -22.68
C GLY A 257 -9.56 7.93 -23.49
N ASN A 258 -8.54 7.37 -24.14
CA ASN A 258 -8.65 6.13 -24.89
C ASN A 258 -7.43 5.25 -24.59
N PHE A 259 -7.67 4.01 -24.21
CA PHE A 259 -6.63 3.01 -23.99
C PHE A 259 -6.82 1.85 -24.97
N LYS A 260 -5.90 1.72 -25.94
CA LYS A 260 -5.94 0.65 -26.97
C LYS A 260 -7.29 0.53 -27.69
N GLY A 261 -7.93 1.66 -28.02
CA GLY A 261 -9.23 1.72 -28.68
C GLY A 261 -10.43 1.74 -27.72
N ILE A 262 -10.22 1.52 -26.42
CA ILE A 262 -11.28 1.47 -25.41
C ILE A 262 -11.43 2.84 -24.75
N PRO A 263 -12.64 3.44 -24.71
CA PRO A 263 -12.87 4.71 -24.03
C PRO A 263 -12.74 4.54 -22.51
N VAL A 264 -12.03 5.45 -21.85
CA VAL A 264 -11.81 5.40 -20.41
C VAL A 264 -12.02 6.76 -19.75
N TYR A 265 -12.39 6.74 -18.48
CA TYR A 265 -12.29 7.89 -17.59
C TYR A 265 -11.08 7.70 -16.69
N ARG A 266 -10.22 8.71 -16.64
CA ARG A 266 -9.06 8.75 -15.76
C ARG A 266 -9.41 9.42 -14.45
N TYR A 267 -9.24 8.68 -13.37
CA TYR A 267 -9.32 9.18 -12.00
C TYR A 267 -7.92 9.26 -11.43
N MET A 268 -7.57 10.37 -10.78
CA MET A 268 -6.25 10.61 -10.21
C MET A 268 -6.35 10.94 -8.74
N ALA A 269 -5.29 10.67 -7.98
CA ALA A 269 -5.19 11.12 -6.61
C ALA A 269 -5.18 12.66 -6.59
N PRO A 270 -6.06 13.30 -5.80
CA PRO A 270 -5.97 14.75 -5.65
C PRO A 270 -4.69 15.11 -4.88
N LYS A 271 -4.15 16.31 -5.10
CA LYS A 271 -2.98 16.83 -4.35
C LYS A 271 -3.22 16.86 -2.84
N THR A 272 -4.49 16.84 -2.43
CA THR A 272 -4.91 16.79 -1.03
C THR A 272 -4.88 15.40 -0.41
N LEU A 273 -4.55 14.33 -1.15
CA LEU A 273 -4.63 12.95 -0.66
C LEU A 273 -3.84 12.74 0.65
N PHE A 274 -2.61 13.24 0.71
CA PHE A 274 -1.76 13.21 1.90
C PHE A 274 -1.51 14.62 2.47
N ALA A 275 -2.36 15.59 2.13
CA ALA A 275 -2.19 16.94 2.65
C ALA A 275 -2.44 16.99 4.16
N ASN A 276 -1.71 17.89 4.84
CA ASN A 276 -1.89 18.16 6.26
C ASN A 276 -3.33 18.63 6.56
N GLY A 277 -3.89 18.26 7.72
CA GLY A 277 -5.23 18.68 8.16
C GLY A 277 -5.44 20.20 8.17
N THR A 278 -4.39 20.99 8.40
CA THR A 278 -4.44 22.46 8.31
C THR A 278 -4.65 22.99 6.89
N ILE A 279 -4.19 22.25 5.87
CA ILE A 279 -4.36 22.57 4.45
C ILE A 279 -5.66 21.98 3.92
N TYR A 280 -6.01 20.76 4.35
CA TYR A 280 -7.21 20.05 3.98
C TYR A 280 -7.90 19.49 5.23
N PRO A 281 -8.87 20.22 5.81
CA PRO A 281 -9.52 19.85 7.09
C PRO A 281 -10.03 18.42 7.17
N PRO A 282 -10.59 17.79 6.11
CA PRO A 282 -11.01 16.40 6.18
C PRO A 282 -9.89 15.39 6.48
N ASN A 283 -8.60 15.78 6.36
CA ASN A 283 -7.48 14.92 6.74
C ASN A 283 -7.05 15.06 8.20
N GLU A 284 -7.67 15.93 9.00
CA GLU A 284 -7.27 16.18 10.40
C GLU A 284 -7.29 14.91 11.26
N GLY A 285 -8.24 13.99 11.03
CA GLY A 285 -8.31 12.73 11.76
C GLY A 285 -7.15 11.76 11.48
N PHE A 286 -6.38 11.94 10.40
CA PHE A 286 -5.21 11.12 10.07
C PHE A 286 -3.91 11.60 10.74
N CYS A 287 -3.98 12.68 11.53
CA CYS A 287 -2.84 13.28 12.23
C CYS A 287 -2.36 12.40 13.43
N PRO A 288 -1.27 12.69 14.17
CA PRO A 288 -0.57 13.96 14.32
C PRO A 288 0.04 14.44 13.00
N CYS A 289 -0.30 15.67 12.62
CA CYS A 289 0.06 16.19 11.32
C CYS A 289 1.55 16.59 11.34
N ARG A 290 2.34 16.03 10.44
CA ARG A 290 3.71 16.47 10.13
C ARG A 290 3.67 17.37 8.90
N GLN A 291 4.78 17.47 8.19
CA GLN A 291 4.81 18.09 6.86
C GLN A 291 3.71 17.50 5.96
N SER A 292 3.12 18.33 5.12
CA SER A 292 2.13 17.93 4.12
C SER A 292 2.75 16.95 3.11
N GLY A 293 1.98 15.98 2.63
CA GLY A 293 2.37 14.98 1.63
C GLY A 293 2.94 13.67 2.19
N ILE A 294 3.00 13.52 3.51
CA ILE A 294 3.34 12.27 4.19
C ILE A 294 2.22 11.86 5.16
N GLN A 295 2.02 10.57 5.31
CA GLN A 295 1.03 9.99 6.22
C GLN A 295 1.73 9.02 7.16
N ASN A 296 1.65 9.27 8.47
CA ASN A 296 2.10 8.31 9.47
C ASN A 296 1.13 7.12 9.50
N ILE A 297 1.64 5.90 9.38
CA ILE A 297 0.85 4.65 9.43
C ILE A 297 1.31 3.74 10.58
N SER A 298 1.96 4.31 11.60
CA SER A 298 2.46 3.53 12.74
C SER A 298 1.37 2.75 13.47
N SER A 299 0.17 3.32 13.59
CA SER A 299 -0.97 2.71 14.31
C SER A 299 -1.43 1.38 13.71
N CYS A 300 -1.27 1.18 12.41
CA CYS A 300 -1.61 -0.08 11.73
C CYS A 300 -0.38 -0.96 11.41
N LYS A 301 0.84 -0.49 11.71
CA LYS A 301 2.10 -1.21 11.44
C LYS A 301 2.87 -1.51 12.73
N PHE A 302 2.18 -2.06 13.73
CA PHE A 302 2.79 -2.51 14.98
C PHE A 302 3.55 -1.41 15.74
N ASN A 303 3.10 -0.15 15.63
CA ASN A 303 3.77 1.04 16.16
C ASN A 303 5.16 1.33 15.57
N ALA A 304 5.56 0.65 14.49
CA ALA A 304 6.77 1.00 13.76
C ALA A 304 6.61 2.40 13.13
N PRO A 305 7.62 3.29 13.20
CA PRO A 305 7.54 4.67 12.71
C PRO A 305 7.64 4.74 11.18
N ILE A 306 6.62 4.21 10.50
CA ILE A 306 6.55 4.13 9.04
C ILE A 306 5.64 5.23 8.51
N PHE A 307 6.11 5.90 7.47
CA PHE A 307 5.37 6.93 6.75
C PHE A 307 5.19 6.50 5.29
N ILE A 308 4.04 6.82 4.71
CA ILE A 308 3.77 6.67 3.28
C ILE A 308 3.67 8.04 2.63
N SER A 309 4.01 8.11 1.34
CA SER A 309 3.91 9.30 0.50
C SER A 309 3.77 8.89 -0.96
N GLN A 310 3.53 9.86 -1.85
CA GLN A 310 3.72 9.61 -3.27
C GLN A 310 5.23 9.52 -3.59
N PRO A 311 5.64 8.76 -4.62
CA PRO A 311 7.05 8.61 -4.99
C PRO A 311 7.77 9.95 -5.16
N HIS A 312 9.04 9.98 -4.73
CA HIS A 312 9.86 11.20 -4.70
C HIS A 312 9.21 12.39 -3.99
N PHE A 313 8.30 12.15 -3.03
CA PHE A 313 7.55 13.18 -2.32
C PHE A 313 6.74 14.10 -3.28
N LEU A 314 6.17 13.53 -4.36
CA LEU A 314 5.22 14.27 -5.20
C LEU A 314 4.09 14.84 -4.33
N ASN A 315 3.73 16.12 -4.56
CA ASN A 315 2.72 16.89 -3.82
C ASN A 315 3.02 17.10 -2.32
N ALA A 316 4.26 16.86 -1.86
CA ALA A 316 4.64 17.10 -0.47
C ALA A 316 5.26 18.48 -0.24
N ASP A 317 5.40 18.87 1.03
CA ASP A 317 6.06 20.12 1.39
C ASP A 317 7.52 20.14 0.89
N PRO A 318 7.98 21.27 0.31
CA PRO A 318 9.34 21.39 -0.23
C PRO A 318 10.45 21.07 0.76
N VAL A 319 10.22 21.28 2.06
CA VAL A 319 11.19 20.94 3.11
C VAL A 319 11.55 19.45 3.11
N LEU A 320 10.65 18.55 2.69
CA LEU A 320 10.96 17.11 2.59
C LEU A 320 11.88 16.81 1.41
N LEU A 321 11.71 17.54 0.29
CA LEU A 321 12.59 17.46 -0.87
C LEU A 321 13.97 18.06 -0.56
N ASP A 322 14.00 19.18 0.17
CA ASP A 322 15.24 19.87 0.54
C ASP A 322 16.09 19.09 1.54
N MET A 323 15.56 18.05 2.17
CA MET A 323 16.29 17.19 3.13
C MET A 323 17.05 16.04 2.46
N VAL A 324 16.79 15.72 1.19
CA VAL A 324 17.40 14.58 0.49
C VAL A 324 17.77 14.95 -0.95
N ASP A 325 19.06 14.81 -1.30
CA ASP A 325 19.51 15.02 -2.68
C ASP A 325 19.23 13.78 -3.56
N GLY A 326 18.79 13.99 -4.80
CA GLY A 326 18.46 12.93 -5.76
C GLY A 326 16.96 12.66 -5.93
N LEU A 327 16.09 13.47 -5.31
CA LEU A 327 14.65 13.39 -5.50
C LEU A 327 14.17 14.26 -6.68
N HIS A 328 13.36 13.69 -7.57
CA HIS A 328 12.86 14.36 -8.77
C HIS A 328 11.35 14.07 -8.98
N PRO A 329 10.46 14.64 -8.16
CA PRO A 329 9.02 14.41 -8.28
C PRO A 329 8.49 14.86 -9.65
N ASN A 330 7.69 14.02 -10.31
CA ASN A 330 6.98 14.39 -11.52
C ASN A 330 5.63 13.67 -11.60
N GLU A 331 4.60 14.36 -12.10
CA GLU A 331 3.22 13.82 -12.13
C GLU A 331 3.07 12.62 -13.08
N LYS A 332 3.88 12.56 -14.15
CA LYS A 332 3.77 11.49 -15.15
C LYS A 332 4.15 10.11 -14.60
N ASP A 333 5.21 10.06 -13.79
CA ASP A 333 5.78 8.81 -13.30
C ASP A 333 5.35 8.50 -11.85
N HIS A 334 4.98 9.51 -11.06
CA HIS A 334 4.76 9.37 -9.62
C HIS A 334 3.32 9.61 -9.15
N ASP A 335 2.39 9.95 -10.05
CA ASP A 335 1.00 10.11 -9.65
C ASP A 335 0.23 8.78 -9.63
N LEU A 336 -0.79 8.70 -8.79
CA LEU A 336 -1.69 7.55 -8.69
C LEU A 336 -2.90 7.80 -9.58
N PHE A 337 -3.11 6.94 -10.57
CA PHE A 337 -4.29 7.01 -11.42
C PHE A 337 -4.92 5.64 -11.67
N VAL A 338 -6.22 5.66 -11.99
CA VAL A 338 -6.98 4.50 -12.45
C VAL A 338 -7.78 4.92 -13.67
N ASP A 339 -7.60 4.17 -14.75
CA ASP A 339 -8.43 4.30 -15.96
C ASP A 339 -9.55 3.27 -15.89
N ILE A 340 -10.79 3.73 -15.93
CA ILE A 340 -11.98 2.87 -15.89
C ILE A 340 -12.83 3.07 -17.12
N HIS A 341 -13.39 1.97 -17.65
CA HIS A 341 -14.36 2.10 -18.72
C HIS A 341 -15.74 2.53 -18.19
N PRO A 342 -16.42 3.48 -18.85
CA PRO A 342 -17.65 4.06 -18.31
C PRO A 342 -18.79 3.07 -18.05
N VAL A 343 -18.86 1.95 -18.79
CA VAL A 343 -20.05 1.06 -18.82
C VAL A 343 -19.79 -0.32 -18.19
N SER A 344 -18.57 -0.68 -17.85
CA SER A 344 -18.19 -2.03 -17.35
C SER A 344 -17.39 -1.95 -16.06
N LEU A 345 -17.23 -3.09 -15.37
CA LEU A 345 -16.71 -3.17 -13.99
C LEU A 345 -15.24 -2.72 -13.82
N SER A 346 -14.43 -2.88 -14.88
CA SER A 346 -13.10 -2.28 -15.15
C SER A 346 -12.44 -3.12 -16.26
N PHE A 347 -11.26 -2.72 -16.76
CA PHE A 347 -10.47 -3.45 -17.76
C PHE A 347 -9.11 -3.85 -17.21
#